data_AF-A0A978U7L5-F1
#
_entry.id   AF-A0A978U7L5-F1
#
_cell.length_a   1.000
_cell.length_b   1.000
_cell.length_c   1.000
_cell.angle_alpha   90.00
_cell.angle_beta   90.00
_cell.angle_gamma   90.00
#
_symmetry.space_group_name_H-M   'P 1'
#
loop_
_entity.id
_entity.type
_entity.pdbx_description
1 polymer ?
#
loop_
_entity_poly.entity_id
_entity_poly.type
_entity_poly.pdbx_seq_one_letter_code
_entity_poly.pdbx_strand_id
1 'polypeptide(L)'
;MKADLGQFRHLKSSAFWLLGIAAGLAAIHLTLTWRMDNADLFGSSLLFFAVIGTSIKDRRGQLRLESGITASLLSVLLIGLLLTRSMFRPSDTFLLLLPLLAGLAVALLASGFQGLAQYRREFILLAFLGGPKVFLPLVFDPTPLTAQFSTLVLWYLGFEVYRDGFMIHLPTGSVEVYSGCSGIDSITHLLSLSGLFLILVPVGLGLRILVPLVGMLIAFVVNGFRVALMAYLVAARQPEAFDYWHEGNGSLIFSMIAVFIFGVFCYLIMKWTEARSDDSSEEDWDNESEDTLTSEIGLEEP
;
A
#
# COMPACT_ATOMS: atom_id res chain seq x y z
N MET A 1 19.25 -46.59 -2.34
CA MET A 1 18.21 -45.76 -3.01
C MET A 1 16.84 -45.88 -2.29
N LYS A 2 16.77 -45.60 -0.98
CA LYS A 2 15.52 -45.60 -0.17
C LYS A 2 15.41 -44.40 0.80
N ALA A 3 16.45 -43.56 0.90
CA ALA A 3 16.47 -42.40 1.79
C ALA A 3 15.72 -41.17 1.24
N ASP A 4 15.54 -41.07 -0.08
CA ASP A 4 14.92 -39.88 -0.71
C ASP A 4 13.40 -39.77 -0.51
N LEU A 5 12.66 -40.88 -0.55
CA LEU A 5 11.19 -40.84 -0.55
C LEU A 5 10.60 -40.35 0.79
N GLY A 6 11.30 -40.57 1.91
CA GLY A 6 10.87 -40.13 3.24
C GLY A 6 11.05 -38.63 3.47
N GLN A 7 12.21 -38.07 3.08
CA GLN A 7 12.48 -36.63 3.16
C GLN A 7 11.56 -35.81 2.27
N PHE A 8 11.31 -36.25 1.03
CA PHE A 8 10.39 -35.57 0.11
C PHE A 8 8.94 -35.51 0.64
N ARG A 9 8.48 -36.55 1.34
CA ARG A 9 7.13 -36.60 1.92
C ARG A 9 7.01 -35.70 3.16
N HIS A 10 8.06 -35.63 3.99
CA HIS A 10 8.12 -34.76 5.17
C HIS A 10 8.19 -33.27 4.79
N LEU A 11 8.99 -32.90 3.77
CA LEU A 11 9.10 -31.52 3.27
C LEU A 11 7.81 -31.01 2.60
N LYS A 12 7.09 -31.87 1.86
CA LYS A 12 5.76 -31.53 1.33
C LYS A 12 4.74 -31.32 2.46
N SER A 13 4.83 -32.09 3.54
CA SER A 13 3.96 -31.96 4.71
C SER A 13 4.18 -30.64 5.44
N SER A 14 5.43 -30.26 5.74
CA SER A 14 5.73 -29.01 6.45
C SER A 14 5.34 -27.76 5.65
N ALA A 15 5.60 -27.74 4.34
CA ALA A 15 5.20 -26.63 3.48
C ALA A 15 3.67 -26.44 3.41
N PHE A 16 2.90 -27.54 3.48
CA PHE A 16 1.43 -27.48 3.52
C PHE A 16 0.93 -26.85 4.82
N TRP A 17 1.49 -27.24 5.97
CA TRP A 17 1.13 -26.65 7.26
C TRP A 17 1.46 -25.16 7.35
N LEU A 18 2.63 -24.74 6.86
CA LEU A 18 3.02 -23.33 6.79
C LEU A 18 2.03 -22.50 5.95
N LEU A 19 1.63 -23.03 4.79
CA LEU A 19 0.63 -22.38 3.94
C LEU A 19 -0.72 -22.27 4.65
N GLY A 20 -1.15 -23.33 5.34
CA GLY A 20 -2.40 -23.33 6.12
C GLY A 20 -2.38 -22.27 7.24
N ILE A 21 -1.28 -22.15 7.98
CA ILE A 21 -1.12 -21.13 9.03
C ILE A 21 -1.14 -19.72 8.44
N ALA A 22 -0.39 -19.48 7.36
CA ALA A 22 -0.35 -18.17 6.70
C ALA A 22 -1.73 -17.77 6.16
N ALA A 23 -2.42 -18.68 5.47
CA ALA A 23 -3.76 -18.46 4.96
C ALA A 23 -4.78 -18.24 6.08
N GLY A 24 -4.68 -18.98 7.19
CA GLY A 24 -5.53 -18.80 8.36
C GLY A 24 -5.36 -17.42 9.01
N LEU A 25 -4.12 -16.96 9.19
CA LEU A 25 -3.83 -15.63 9.72
C LEU A 25 -4.31 -14.51 8.78
N ALA A 26 -4.11 -14.68 7.47
CA ALA A 26 -4.63 -13.75 6.47
C ALA A 26 -6.17 -13.69 6.49
N ALA A 27 -6.84 -14.84 6.60
CA ALA A 27 -8.30 -14.92 6.70
C ALA A 27 -8.83 -14.26 7.98
N ILE A 28 -8.14 -14.42 9.11
CA ILE A 28 -8.47 -13.73 10.36
C ILE A 28 -8.38 -12.22 10.16
N HIS A 29 -7.29 -11.72 9.59
CA HIS A 29 -7.12 -10.29 9.31
C HIS A 29 -8.24 -9.74 8.39
N LEU A 30 -8.54 -10.44 7.29
CA LEU A 30 -9.64 -10.06 6.39
C LEU A 30 -11.01 -10.09 7.10
N THR A 31 -11.24 -11.07 7.97
CA THR A 31 -12.50 -11.17 8.73
C THR A 31 -12.62 -10.03 9.75
N LEU A 32 -11.54 -9.68 10.43
CA LEU A 32 -11.53 -8.60 11.41
C LEU A 32 -11.72 -7.24 10.73
N THR A 33 -11.05 -7.00 9.60
CA THR A 33 -11.18 -5.74 8.84
C THR A 33 -12.59 -5.59 8.26
N TRP A 34 -13.19 -6.68 7.75
CA TRP A 34 -14.59 -6.71 7.34
C TRP A 34 -15.55 -6.37 8.49
N ARG A 35 -15.34 -6.95 9.68
CA ARG A 35 -16.18 -6.67 10.86
C ARG A 35 -16.06 -5.24 11.39
N MET A 36 -14.96 -4.56 11.09
CA MET A 36 -14.69 -3.18 11.51
C MET A 36 -15.11 -2.17 10.45
N ASP A 37 -15.81 -2.62 9.39
CA ASP A 37 -16.30 -1.80 8.28
C ASP A 37 -15.22 -0.94 7.60
N ASN A 38 -13.99 -1.46 7.58
CA ASN A 38 -12.84 -0.76 7.01
C ASN A 38 -12.58 -1.27 5.59
N ALA A 39 -13.43 -0.86 4.65
CA ALA A 39 -13.42 -1.33 3.26
C ALA A 39 -12.08 -1.07 2.56
N ASP A 40 -11.46 0.08 2.81
CA ASP A 40 -10.16 0.48 2.25
C ASP A 40 -9.04 -0.48 2.68
N LEU A 41 -8.94 -0.76 3.98
CA LEU A 41 -7.93 -1.70 4.51
C LEU A 41 -8.22 -3.14 4.07
N PHE A 42 -9.48 -3.55 4.02
CA PHE A 42 -9.89 -4.87 3.53
C PHE A 42 -9.45 -5.07 2.07
N GLY A 43 -9.79 -4.13 1.18
CA GLY A 43 -9.43 -4.18 -0.23
C GLY A 43 -7.91 -4.18 -0.44
N SER A 44 -7.20 -3.28 0.25
CA SER A 44 -5.74 -3.23 0.21
C SER A 44 -5.11 -4.53 0.72
N SER A 45 -5.60 -5.09 1.82
CA SER A 45 -5.07 -6.34 2.38
C SER A 45 -5.21 -7.50 1.40
N LEU A 46 -6.34 -7.60 0.69
CA LEU A 46 -6.55 -8.61 -0.33
C LEU A 46 -5.54 -8.51 -1.47
N LEU A 47 -5.32 -7.30 -1.99
CA LEU A 47 -4.34 -7.03 -3.06
C LEU A 47 -2.92 -7.37 -2.60
N PHE A 48 -2.52 -6.91 -1.43
CA PHE A 48 -1.19 -7.17 -0.88
C PHE A 48 -0.96 -8.65 -0.61
N PHE A 49 -1.94 -9.37 -0.04
CA PHE A 49 -1.82 -10.81 0.18
C PHE A 49 -1.73 -11.60 -1.13
N ALA A 50 -2.46 -11.19 -2.17
CA ALA A 50 -2.33 -11.80 -3.50
C ALA A 50 -0.92 -11.63 -4.07
N VAL A 51 -0.35 -10.41 -3.97
CA VAL A 51 1.01 -10.11 -4.44
C VAL A 51 2.07 -10.84 -3.61
N ILE A 52 1.93 -10.88 -2.29
CA ILE A 52 2.84 -11.64 -1.40
C ILE A 52 2.77 -13.13 -1.72
N GLY A 53 1.57 -13.69 -1.87
CA GLY A 53 1.35 -15.11 -2.16
C GLY A 53 1.97 -15.53 -3.49
N THR A 54 1.82 -14.71 -4.54
CA THR A 54 2.44 -14.95 -5.85
C THR A 54 3.96 -14.81 -5.79
N SER A 55 4.48 -13.75 -5.17
CA SER A 55 5.92 -13.53 -4.97
C SER A 55 6.62 -14.69 -4.25
N ILE A 56 6.00 -15.25 -3.21
CA ILE A 56 6.50 -16.43 -2.48
C ILE A 56 6.40 -17.69 -3.34
N LYS A 57 5.30 -17.87 -4.07
CA LYS A 57 5.10 -19.03 -4.95
C LYS A 57 6.19 -19.12 -6.01
N ASP A 58 6.54 -17.99 -6.62
CA ASP A 58 7.57 -17.93 -7.68
C ASP A 58 8.95 -18.28 -7.15
N ARG A 59 9.24 -17.96 -5.88
CA ARG A 59 10.53 -18.27 -5.23
C ARG A 59 10.52 -19.56 -4.41
N ARG A 60 9.43 -20.35 -4.42
CA ARG A 60 9.26 -21.52 -3.55
C ARG A 60 10.42 -22.50 -3.60
N GLY A 61 11.00 -22.74 -4.79
CA GLY A 61 12.12 -23.66 -4.97
C GLY A 61 13.46 -23.16 -4.42
N GLN A 62 13.58 -21.86 -4.11
CA GLN A 62 14.79 -21.21 -3.62
C GLN A 62 14.75 -20.95 -2.10
N LEU A 63 13.58 -21.08 -1.47
CA LEU A 63 13.41 -20.81 -0.05
C LEU A 63 14.03 -21.92 0.80
N ARG A 64 14.86 -21.52 1.77
CA ARG A 64 15.40 -22.44 2.77
C ARG A 64 14.39 -22.56 3.91
N LEU A 65 13.81 -23.75 4.06
CA LEU A 65 12.80 -24.05 5.08
C LEU A 65 13.42 -24.77 6.28
N GLU A 66 14.45 -24.14 6.86
CA GLU A 66 15.16 -24.64 8.02
C GLU A 66 14.94 -23.68 9.18
N SER A 67 14.19 -24.11 10.19
CA SER A 67 13.94 -23.31 11.39
C SER A 67 14.55 -24.01 12.60
N GLY A 68 15.29 -23.24 13.42
CA GLY A 68 15.77 -23.70 14.71
C GLY A 68 14.63 -23.83 15.73
N ILE A 69 14.84 -24.63 16.76
CA ILE A 69 13.87 -24.87 17.84
C ILE A 69 13.47 -23.56 18.52
N THR A 70 14.43 -22.68 18.81
CA THR A 70 14.18 -21.38 19.47
C THR A 70 13.31 -20.45 18.63
N ALA A 71 13.57 -20.37 17.32
CA ALA A 71 12.77 -19.56 16.40
C ALA A 71 11.35 -20.11 16.23
N SER A 72 11.22 -21.44 16.18
CA SER A 72 9.91 -22.12 16.14
C SER A 72 9.10 -21.85 17.41
N LEU A 73 9.71 -21.97 18.59
CA LEU A 73 9.03 -21.68 19.87
C LEU A 73 8.57 -20.22 19.95
N LEU A 74 9.44 -19.27 19.57
CA LEU A 74 9.09 -17.85 19.55
C LEU A 74 7.96 -17.57 18.56
N SER A 75 7.99 -18.18 17.37
CA SER A 75 6.91 -18.05 16.40
C SER A 75 5.58 -18.58 16.93
N VAL A 76 5.57 -19.77 17.53
CA VAL A 76 4.34 -20.35 18.11
C VAL A 76 3.79 -19.44 19.22
N LEU A 77 4.65 -18.91 20.08
CA LEU A 77 4.27 -17.93 21.10
C LEU A 77 3.66 -16.66 20.46
N LEU A 78 4.30 -16.12 19.43
CA LEU A 78 3.83 -14.93 18.72
C LEU A 78 2.49 -15.18 18.03
N ILE A 79 2.32 -16.30 17.33
CA ILE A 79 1.04 -16.69 16.72
C ILE A 79 -0.03 -16.82 17.81
N GLY A 80 0.28 -17.50 18.93
CA GLY A 80 -0.64 -17.63 20.05
C GLY A 80 -1.08 -16.28 20.61
N LEU A 81 -0.15 -15.32 20.75
CA LEU A 81 -0.45 -13.95 21.18
C LEU A 81 -1.37 -13.24 20.17
N LEU A 82 -1.08 -13.32 18.87
CA LEU A 82 -1.88 -12.69 17.81
C LEU A 82 -3.30 -13.26 17.77
N LEU A 83 -3.46 -14.58 17.88
CA LEU A 83 -4.75 -15.25 17.94
C LEU A 83 -5.53 -14.84 19.20
N THR A 84 -4.88 -14.85 20.36
CA THR A 84 -5.49 -14.43 21.63
C THR A 84 -5.96 -12.98 21.55
N ARG A 85 -5.12 -12.08 21.03
CA ARG A 85 -5.46 -10.66 20.88
C ARG A 85 -6.60 -10.43 19.90
N SER A 86 -6.70 -11.26 18.86
CA SER A 86 -7.77 -11.23 17.85
C SER A 86 -9.13 -11.66 18.40
N MET A 87 -9.18 -12.36 19.54
CA MET A 87 -10.44 -12.72 20.21
C MET A 87 -11.09 -11.53 20.94
N PHE A 88 -10.28 -10.54 21.33
CA PHE A 88 -10.77 -9.31 21.95
C PHE A 88 -11.05 -8.25 20.89
N ARG A 89 -11.81 -7.20 21.23
CA ARG A 89 -12.01 -6.07 20.32
C ARG A 89 -10.63 -5.52 19.88
N PRO A 90 -10.28 -5.64 18.59
CA PRO A 90 -8.98 -5.19 18.12
C PRO A 90 -8.93 -3.67 18.11
N SER A 91 -7.78 -3.09 18.43
CA SER A 91 -7.54 -1.67 18.17
C SER A 91 -7.18 -1.46 16.70
N ASP A 92 -7.40 -0.27 16.16
CA ASP A 92 -7.06 0.04 14.76
C ASP A 92 -5.57 -0.18 14.48
N THR A 93 -4.70 0.26 15.40
CA THR A 93 -3.26 0.02 15.30
C THR A 93 -2.92 -1.48 15.27
N PHE A 94 -3.64 -2.30 16.04
CA PHE A 94 -3.43 -3.75 16.02
C PHE A 94 -3.81 -4.34 14.66
N LEU A 95 -4.93 -3.92 14.06
CA LEU A 95 -5.33 -4.37 12.72
C LEU A 95 -4.29 -3.96 11.67
N LEU A 96 -3.73 -2.76 11.76
CA LEU A 96 -2.72 -2.28 10.82
C LEU A 96 -1.40 -3.06 10.94
N LEU A 97 -1.00 -3.44 12.17
CA LEU A 97 0.26 -4.16 12.41
C LEU A 97 0.14 -5.68 12.30
N LEU A 98 -1.07 -6.23 12.40
CA LEU A 98 -1.34 -7.66 12.38
C LEU A 98 -0.72 -8.37 11.15
N PRO A 99 -0.88 -7.89 9.91
CA PRO A 99 -0.26 -8.52 8.74
C PRO A 99 1.26 -8.63 8.85
N LEU A 100 1.93 -7.57 9.31
CA LEU A 100 3.39 -7.54 9.46
C LEU A 100 3.87 -8.51 10.54
N LEU A 101 3.20 -8.52 11.70
CA LEU A 101 3.53 -9.43 12.80
C LEU A 101 3.22 -10.89 12.44
N ALA A 102 2.12 -11.14 11.74
CA ALA A 102 1.76 -12.47 11.25
C ALA A 102 2.79 -12.97 10.22
N GLY A 103 3.19 -12.12 9.26
CA GLY A 103 4.23 -12.43 8.30
C GLY A 103 5.58 -12.74 8.98
N LEU A 104 5.94 -11.98 10.01
CA LEU A 104 7.14 -12.22 10.81
C LEU A 104 7.07 -13.57 11.54
N ALA A 105 5.93 -13.87 12.15
CA ALA A 105 5.72 -15.12 12.86
C ALA A 105 5.82 -16.33 11.91
N VAL A 106 5.20 -16.25 10.74
CA VAL A 106 5.27 -17.30 9.71
C VAL A 106 6.69 -17.44 9.14
N ALA A 107 7.38 -16.33 8.87
CA ALA A 107 8.76 -16.36 8.37
C ALA A 107 9.74 -16.99 9.39
N LEU A 108 9.59 -16.67 10.68
CA LEU A 108 10.37 -17.29 11.76
C LEU A 108 10.06 -18.79 11.87
N LEU A 109 8.79 -19.19 11.73
CA LEU A 109 8.40 -20.60 11.73
C LEU A 109 9.01 -21.35 10.55
N ALA A 110 9.00 -20.73 9.37
CA ALA A 110 9.45 -21.34 8.13
C ALA A 110 10.97 -21.47 8.04
N SER A 111 11.71 -20.44 8.45
CA SER A 111 13.13 -20.30 8.08
C SER A 111 14.04 -19.77 9.20
N GLY A 112 13.50 -19.62 10.42
CA GLY A 112 14.25 -19.13 11.57
C GLY A 112 14.82 -17.71 11.38
N PHE A 113 15.62 -17.24 12.35
CA PHE A 113 16.20 -15.89 12.32
C PHE A 113 17.12 -15.64 11.12
N GLN A 114 17.90 -16.65 10.72
CA GLN A 114 18.86 -16.52 9.63
C GLN A 114 18.17 -16.45 8.26
N GLY A 115 16.97 -17.01 8.13
CA GLY A 115 16.20 -17.02 6.90
C GLY A 115 15.33 -15.77 6.68
N LEU A 116 15.21 -14.84 7.63
CA LEU A 116 14.33 -13.67 7.48
C LEU A 116 14.68 -12.78 6.28
N ALA A 117 15.96 -12.68 5.93
CA ALA A 117 16.43 -11.86 4.82
C ALA A 117 15.84 -12.28 3.46
N GLN A 118 15.44 -13.56 3.30
CA GLN A 118 14.87 -14.06 2.04
C GLN A 118 13.44 -13.52 1.77
N TYR A 119 12.77 -12.98 2.81
CA TYR A 119 11.43 -12.40 2.74
C TYR A 119 11.44 -10.87 2.75
N ARG A 120 12.58 -10.22 2.43
CA ARG A 120 12.72 -8.76 2.51
C ARG A 120 11.64 -8.03 1.69
N ARG A 121 11.30 -8.53 0.49
CA ARG A 121 10.27 -7.92 -0.37
C ARG A 121 8.89 -7.99 0.29
N GLU A 122 8.54 -9.15 0.83
CA GLU A 122 7.27 -9.39 1.51
C GLU A 122 7.14 -8.54 2.77
N PHE A 123 8.23 -8.40 3.55
CA PHE A 123 8.24 -7.53 4.72
C PHE A 123 8.06 -6.06 4.36
N ILE A 124 8.66 -5.59 3.26
CA ILE A 124 8.44 -4.23 2.78
C ILE A 124 6.96 -4.06 2.39
N LEU A 125 6.37 -5.00 1.65
CA LEU A 125 4.95 -4.95 1.30
C LEU A 125 4.06 -4.92 2.55
N LEU A 126 4.29 -5.81 3.51
CA LEU A 126 3.53 -5.83 4.77
C LEU A 126 3.72 -4.55 5.60
N ALA A 127 4.93 -3.97 5.58
CA ALA A 127 5.19 -2.69 6.24
C ALA A 127 4.47 -1.54 5.53
N PHE A 128 4.39 -1.53 4.21
CA PHE A 128 3.63 -0.52 3.46
C PHE A 128 2.11 -0.68 3.62
N LEU A 129 1.60 -1.88 3.88
CA LEU A 129 0.16 -2.11 4.06
C LEU A 129 -0.42 -1.36 5.26
N GLY A 130 0.28 -1.35 6.41
CA GLY A 130 -0.20 -0.70 7.63
C GLY A 130 0.67 0.44 8.16
N GLY A 131 1.95 0.44 7.83
CA GLY A 131 2.95 1.38 8.35
C GLY A 131 2.63 2.84 8.09
N PRO A 132 2.30 3.27 6.84
CA PRO A 132 1.91 4.64 6.55
C PRO A 132 0.86 5.20 7.51
N LYS A 133 -0.19 4.42 7.79
CA LYS A 133 -1.30 4.83 8.66
C LYS A 133 -0.94 4.84 10.14
N VAL A 134 0.11 4.12 10.56
CA VAL A 134 0.63 4.16 11.93
C VAL A 134 1.61 5.32 12.13
N PHE A 135 2.50 5.57 11.17
CA PHE A 135 3.62 6.51 11.35
C PHE A 135 3.32 7.92 10.86
N LEU A 136 2.62 8.10 9.74
CA LEU A 136 2.43 9.42 9.14
C LEU A 136 1.64 10.39 10.05
N PRO A 137 0.56 9.97 10.73
CA PRO A 137 -0.17 10.86 11.65
C PRO A 137 0.65 11.34 12.85
N LEU A 138 1.76 10.65 13.18
CA LEU A 138 2.65 11.05 14.29
C LEU A 138 3.54 12.25 13.92
N VAL A 139 3.75 12.48 12.62
CA VAL A 139 4.71 13.48 12.12
C VAL A 139 4.04 14.58 11.30
N PHE A 140 2.84 14.33 10.77
CA PHE A 140 2.18 15.22 9.83
C PHE A 140 0.66 15.21 10.03
N ASP A 141 0.10 16.41 10.25
CA ASP A 141 -1.34 16.64 10.30
C ASP A 141 -1.79 17.47 9.07
N PRO A 142 -2.55 16.88 8.13
CA PRO A 142 -3.02 17.58 6.94
C PRO A 142 -4.22 18.51 7.21
N THR A 143 -4.83 18.45 8.40
CA THR A 143 -6.06 19.19 8.75
C THR A 143 -6.00 20.68 8.40
N PRO A 144 -4.95 21.45 8.77
CA PRO A 144 -4.88 22.87 8.45
C PRO A 144 -4.86 23.13 6.94
N LEU A 145 -4.12 22.32 6.19
CA LEU A 145 -3.99 22.44 4.74
C LEU A 145 -5.31 22.08 4.04
N THR A 146 -5.98 21.05 4.52
CA THR A 146 -7.28 20.63 3.99
C THR A 146 -8.33 21.72 4.20
N ALA A 147 -8.38 22.35 5.39
CA ALA A 147 -9.29 23.45 5.66
C ALA A 147 -9.01 24.66 4.73
N GLN A 148 -7.74 25.01 4.53
CA GLN A 148 -7.34 26.09 3.62
C GLN A 148 -7.72 25.79 2.18
N PHE A 149 -7.38 24.60 1.67
CA PHE A 149 -7.64 24.22 0.30
C PHE A 149 -9.15 24.12 0.01
N SER A 150 -9.93 23.54 0.93
CA SER A 150 -11.39 23.44 0.78
C SER A 150 -12.06 24.81 0.77
N THR A 151 -11.58 25.74 1.61
CA THR A 151 -12.03 27.15 1.60
C THR A 151 -11.70 27.81 0.27
N LEU A 152 -10.49 27.61 -0.25
CA LEU A 152 -10.08 28.15 -1.55
C LEU A 152 -10.97 27.61 -2.69
N VAL A 153 -11.28 26.31 -2.68
CA VAL A 153 -12.19 25.69 -3.65
C VAL A 153 -13.57 26.35 -3.61
N LEU A 154 -14.16 26.51 -2.42
CA LEU A 154 -15.46 27.17 -2.26
C LEU A 154 -15.44 28.63 -2.69
N TRP A 155 -14.39 29.37 -2.33
CA TRP A 155 -14.22 30.76 -2.73
C TRP A 155 -14.14 30.88 -4.26
N TYR A 156 -13.37 30.00 -4.92
CA TYR A 156 -13.24 29.97 -6.38
C TYR A 156 -14.56 29.61 -7.07
N LEU A 157 -15.41 28.80 -6.44
CA LEU A 157 -16.75 28.48 -6.92
C LEU A 157 -17.78 29.62 -6.70
N GLY A 158 -17.36 30.74 -6.09
CA GLY A 158 -18.18 31.94 -5.92
C GLY A 158 -18.98 31.99 -4.62
N PHE A 159 -18.70 31.10 -3.65
CA PHE A 159 -19.33 31.15 -2.33
C PHE A 159 -18.69 32.24 -1.46
N GLU A 160 -19.53 32.94 -0.69
CA GLU A 160 -19.06 33.82 0.38
C GLU A 160 -18.60 32.97 1.57
N VAL A 161 -17.31 32.64 1.58
CA VAL A 161 -16.71 31.74 2.56
C VAL A 161 -15.56 32.42 3.27
N TYR A 162 -15.43 32.17 4.57
CA TYR A 162 -14.24 32.51 5.33
C TYR A 162 -13.85 31.36 6.26
N ARG A 163 -12.58 31.33 6.67
CA ARG A 163 -12.03 30.28 7.53
C ARG A 163 -11.59 30.89 8.86
N ASP A 164 -11.99 30.24 9.95
CA ASP A 164 -11.51 30.52 11.31
C ASP A 164 -10.85 29.25 11.88
N GLY A 165 -9.52 29.21 11.93
CA GLY A 165 -8.79 27.99 12.29
C GLY A 165 -9.12 26.81 11.35
N PHE A 166 -9.76 25.77 11.91
CA PHE A 166 -10.25 24.58 11.20
C PHE A 166 -11.73 24.65 10.83
N MET A 167 -12.42 25.72 11.21
CA MET A 167 -13.81 25.97 10.84
C MET A 167 -13.90 26.68 9.49
N ILE A 168 -14.75 26.17 8.62
CA ILE A 168 -15.13 26.77 7.35
C ILE A 168 -16.55 27.31 7.50
N HIS A 169 -16.72 28.62 7.34
CA HIS A 169 -17.98 29.31 7.50
C HIS A 169 -18.56 29.73 6.15
N LEU A 170 -19.82 29.38 5.93
CA LEU A 170 -20.69 29.87 4.86
C LEU A 170 -21.85 30.65 5.51
N PRO A 171 -22.61 31.47 4.76
CA PRO A 171 -23.62 32.37 5.35
C PRO A 171 -24.73 31.64 6.13
N THR A 172 -24.98 30.38 5.78
CA THR A 172 -26.07 29.57 6.32
C THR A 172 -25.61 28.35 7.11
N GLY A 173 -24.30 28.13 7.28
CA GLY A 173 -23.77 26.96 7.98
C GLY A 173 -22.25 26.97 8.13
N SER A 174 -21.72 26.11 8.99
CA SER A 174 -20.30 25.96 9.23
C SER A 174 -19.92 24.49 9.39
N VAL A 175 -18.72 24.13 8.94
CA VAL A 175 -18.16 22.78 9.10
C VAL A 175 -16.77 22.86 9.71
N GLU A 176 -16.54 22.04 10.73
CA GLU A 176 -15.23 21.85 11.33
C GLU A 176 -14.49 20.73 10.60
N VAL A 177 -13.27 20.99 10.13
CA VAL A 177 -12.38 19.95 9.63
C VAL A 177 -11.71 19.27 10.81
N TYR A 178 -12.27 18.17 11.27
CA TYR A 178 -11.66 17.32 12.32
C TYR A 178 -10.90 16.13 11.70
N SER A 179 -10.37 15.25 12.55
CA SER A 179 -9.51 14.12 12.15
C SER A 179 -10.06 13.27 11.00
N GLY A 180 -11.38 13.00 10.95
CA GLY A 180 -12.02 12.23 9.88
C GLY A 180 -12.15 12.94 8.53
N CYS A 181 -12.00 14.26 8.51
CA CYS A 181 -12.00 15.10 7.31
C CYS A 181 -10.59 15.56 6.91
N SER A 182 -9.58 15.27 7.73
CA SER A 182 -8.19 15.71 7.53
C SER A 182 -7.60 15.26 6.19
N GLY A 183 -8.03 14.11 5.67
CA GLY A 183 -7.49 13.48 4.45
C GLY A 183 -6.32 12.53 4.72
N ILE A 184 -5.93 12.34 5.99
CA ILE A 184 -4.81 11.46 6.36
C ILE A 184 -5.06 10.01 5.95
N ASP A 185 -6.31 9.55 6.02
CA ASP A 185 -6.68 8.18 5.63
C ASP A 185 -6.47 7.95 4.13
N SER A 186 -6.95 8.86 3.27
CA SER A 186 -6.74 8.78 1.82
C SER A 186 -5.26 8.89 1.44
N ILE A 187 -4.50 9.77 2.12
CA ILE A 187 -3.06 9.93 1.89
C ILE A 187 -2.32 8.64 2.23
N THR A 188 -2.58 8.07 3.41
CA THR A 188 -1.89 6.85 3.85
C THR A 188 -2.28 5.65 3.00
N HIS A 189 -3.53 5.56 2.54
CA HIS A 189 -3.98 4.54 1.59
C HIS A 189 -3.23 4.63 0.25
N LEU A 190 -3.17 5.81 -0.40
CA LEU A 190 -2.40 5.97 -1.63
C LEU A 190 -0.89 5.77 -1.41
N LEU A 191 -0.36 6.10 -0.23
CA LEU A 191 1.03 5.82 0.12
C LEU A 191 1.30 4.31 0.21
N SER A 192 0.39 3.54 0.78
CA SER A 192 0.45 2.07 0.77
C SER A 192 0.46 1.52 -0.67
N LEU A 193 -0.49 1.94 -1.51
CA LEU A 193 -0.56 1.49 -2.91
C LEU A 193 0.66 1.92 -3.73
N SER A 194 1.25 3.10 -3.43
CA SER A 194 2.50 3.53 -4.06
C SER A 194 3.66 2.58 -3.74
N GLY A 195 3.76 2.10 -2.49
CA GLY A 195 4.75 1.11 -2.10
C GLY A 195 4.56 -0.23 -2.81
N LEU A 196 3.31 -0.68 -2.96
CA LEU A 196 2.97 -1.87 -3.73
C LEU A 196 3.44 -1.73 -5.18
N PHE A 197 3.13 -0.60 -5.83
CA PHE A 197 3.54 -0.31 -7.20
C PHE A 197 5.06 -0.30 -7.36
N LEU A 198 5.79 0.38 -6.46
CA LEU A 198 7.25 0.49 -6.52
C LEU A 198 7.98 -0.84 -6.29
N ILE A 199 7.34 -1.81 -5.63
CA ILE A 199 7.89 -3.17 -5.48
C ILE A 199 7.62 -4.02 -6.72
N LEU A 200 6.49 -3.80 -7.40
CA LEU A 200 6.09 -4.56 -8.59
C LEU A 200 6.78 -4.06 -9.86
N VAL A 201 6.98 -2.75 -9.98
CA VAL A 201 7.50 -2.12 -11.19
C VAL A 201 8.91 -1.59 -10.92
N PRO A 202 9.93 -2.06 -11.68
CA PRO A 202 11.27 -1.53 -11.56
C PRO A 202 11.30 -0.10 -12.12
N VAL A 203 11.38 0.89 -11.22
CA VAL A 203 11.48 2.30 -11.60
C VAL A 203 12.81 2.93 -11.15
N GLY A 204 13.26 3.93 -11.91
CA GLY A 204 14.43 4.74 -11.60
C GLY A 204 14.29 5.53 -10.30
N LEU A 205 15.42 5.99 -9.73
CA LEU A 205 15.48 6.62 -8.40
C LEU A 205 14.56 7.84 -8.26
N GLY A 206 14.46 8.69 -9.28
CA GLY A 206 13.58 9.87 -9.25
C GLY A 206 12.10 9.48 -9.10
N LEU A 207 11.67 8.44 -9.82
CA LEU A 207 10.28 7.96 -9.77
C LEU A 207 9.93 7.31 -8.43
N ARG A 208 10.91 6.75 -7.70
CA ARG A 208 10.70 6.19 -6.36
C ARG A 208 10.24 7.24 -5.35
N ILE A 209 10.62 8.49 -5.55
CA ILE A 209 10.20 9.62 -4.71
C ILE A 209 8.95 10.27 -5.32
N LEU A 210 8.91 10.44 -6.64
CA LEU A 210 7.80 11.11 -7.32
C LEU A 210 6.47 10.36 -7.15
N VAL A 211 6.46 9.04 -7.29
CA VAL A 211 5.21 8.24 -7.26
C VAL A 211 4.47 8.38 -5.91
N PRO A 212 5.13 8.20 -4.74
CA PRO A 212 4.52 8.49 -3.44
C PRO A 212 4.03 9.93 -3.28
N LEU A 213 4.81 10.91 -3.75
CA LEU A 213 4.44 12.33 -3.64
C LEU A 213 3.20 12.68 -4.47
N VAL A 214 3.12 12.15 -5.70
CA VAL A 214 1.95 12.32 -6.55
C VAL A 214 0.73 11.62 -5.94
N GLY A 215 0.90 10.41 -5.39
CA GLY A 215 -0.17 9.74 -4.64
C GLY A 215 -0.69 10.57 -3.47
N MET A 216 0.20 11.13 -2.66
CA MET A 216 -0.16 12.03 -1.55
C MET A 216 -0.91 13.27 -2.03
N LEU A 217 -0.45 13.89 -3.13
CA LEU A 217 -1.09 15.06 -3.71
C LEU A 217 -2.49 14.74 -4.25
N ILE A 218 -2.66 13.63 -4.95
CA ILE A 218 -3.98 13.18 -5.46
C ILE A 218 -4.95 12.97 -4.29
N ALA A 219 -4.53 12.24 -3.25
CA ALA A 219 -5.37 12.01 -2.07
C ALA A 219 -5.76 13.32 -1.39
N PHE A 220 -4.81 14.23 -1.20
CA PHE A 220 -5.05 15.54 -0.60
C PHE A 220 -6.07 16.35 -1.40
N VAL A 221 -5.89 16.46 -2.72
CA VAL A 221 -6.78 17.23 -3.60
C VAL A 221 -8.19 16.65 -3.62
N VAL A 222 -8.33 15.33 -3.79
CA VAL A 222 -9.64 14.66 -3.81
C VAL A 222 -10.37 14.82 -2.47
N ASN A 223 -9.65 14.67 -1.34
CA ASN A 223 -10.24 14.91 -0.02
C ASN A 223 -10.63 16.37 0.19
N GLY A 224 -9.85 17.32 -0.32
CA GLY A 224 -10.19 18.74 -0.30
C GLY A 224 -11.52 19.05 -1.00
N PHE A 225 -11.76 18.44 -2.16
CA PHE A 225 -13.07 18.53 -2.84
C PHE A 225 -14.20 17.89 -2.03
N ARG A 226 -13.94 16.75 -1.36
CA ARG A 226 -14.91 16.11 -0.45
C ARG A 226 -15.32 17.08 0.67
N VAL A 227 -14.36 17.71 1.34
CA VAL A 227 -14.62 18.63 2.46
C VAL A 227 -15.35 19.88 1.98
N ALA A 228 -14.98 20.43 0.81
CA ALA A 228 -15.72 21.53 0.18
C ALA A 228 -17.19 21.16 -0.09
N LEU A 229 -17.45 19.95 -0.61
CA LEU A 229 -18.81 19.43 -0.79
C LEU A 229 -19.55 19.33 0.54
N MET A 230 -18.89 18.85 1.61
CA MET A 230 -19.53 18.69 2.92
C MET A 230 -19.96 20.04 3.49
N ALA A 231 -19.08 21.04 3.42
CA ALA A 231 -19.38 22.41 3.83
C ALA A 231 -20.54 23.02 3.04
N TYR A 232 -20.60 22.77 1.72
CA TYR A 232 -21.72 23.18 0.89
C TYR A 232 -23.04 22.52 1.30
N LEU A 233 -23.07 21.20 1.52
CA LEU A 233 -24.30 20.48 1.87
C LEU A 233 -24.89 20.94 3.21
N VAL A 234 -24.03 21.24 4.19
CA VAL A 234 -24.45 21.84 5.47
C VAL A 234 -25.06 23.21 5.23
N ALA A 235 -24.41 24.08 4.44
CA ALA A 235 -24.94 25.40 4.11
C ALA A 235 -26.26 25.32 3.32
N ALA A 236 -26.41 24.32 2.46
CA ALA A 236 -27.62 24.04 1.69
C ALA A 236 -28.76 23.40 2.51
N ARG A 237 -28.52 23.10 3.81
CA ARG A 237 -29.48 22.44 4.71
C ARG A 237 -29.96 21.08 4.18
N GLN A 238 -29.04 20.29 3.63
CA GLN A 238 -29.31 18.93 3.13
C GLN A 238 -28.68 17.87 4.05
N PRO A 239 -29.25 17.60 5.24
CA PRO A 239 -28.66 16.68 6.20
C PRO A 239 -28.56 15.24 5.67
N GLU A 240 -29.57 14.75 4.95
CA GLU A 240 -29.55 13.39 4.38
C GLU A 240 -28.42 13.20 3.36
N ALA A 241 -28.18 14.22 2.53
CA ALA A 241 -27.08 14.20 1.57
C ALA A 241 -25.73 14.29 2.30
N PHE A 242 -25.63 15.16 3.31
CA PHE A 242 -24.43 15.26 4.14
C PHE A 242 -24.07 13.92 4.75
N ASP A 243 -25.02 13.24 5.40
CA ASP A 243 -24.79 11.93 6.03
C ASP A 243 -24.33 10.88 5.01
N TYR A 244 -24.95 10.85 3.81
CA TYR A 244 -24.57 9.92 2.75
C TYR A 244 -23.12 10.11 2.26
N TRP A 245 -22.67 11.34 2.10
CA TRP A 245 -21.32 11.64 1.61
C TRP A 245 -20.26 11.71 2.72
N HIS A 246 -20.67 11.95 3.96
CA HIS A 246 -19.80 12.02 5.13
C HIS A 246 -19.46 10.62 5.65
N GLU A 247 -20.47 9.84 6.05
CA GLU A 247 -20.31 8.50 6.65
C GLU A 247 -20.89 7.37 5.79
N GLY A 248 -21.81 7.68 4.88
CA GLY A 248 -22.42 6.68 4.01
C GLY A 248 -21.49 6.19 2.89
N ASN A 249 -22.06 5.38 1.99
CA ASN A 249 -21.36 4.82 0.83
C ASN A 249 -20.78 5.90 -0.12
N GLY A 250 -21.30 7.14 -0.07
CA GLY A 250 -20.76 8.24 -0.87
C GLY A 250 -19.32 8.59 -0.50
N SER A 251 -18.92 8.36 0.76
CA SER A 251 -17.53 8.57 1.21
C SER A 251 -16.53 7.70 0.43
N LEU A 252 -16.90 6.44 0.11
CA LEU A 252 -16.06 5.49 -0.64
C LEU A 252 -15.80 5.94 -2.08
N ILE A 253 -16.70 6.71 -2.67
CA ILE A 253 -16.56 7.22 -4.04
C ILE A 253 -15.30 8.08 -4.15
N PHE A 254 -14.99 8.89 -3.14
CA PHE A 254 -13.78 9.72 -3.13
C PHE A 254 -12.51 8.86 -3.08
N SER A 255 -12.49 7.81 -2.25
CA SER A 255 -11.39 6.84 -2.23
C SER A 255 -11.23 6.16 -3.59
N MET A 256 -12.33 5.72 -4.23
CA MET A 256 -12.29 5.11 -5.56
C MET A 256 -11.77 6.06 -6.65
N ILE A 257 -12.19 7.34 -6.63
CA ILE A 257 -11.70 8.36 -7.55
C ILE A 257 -10.19 8.56 -7.36
N ALA A 258 -9.73 8.68 -6.12
CA ALA A 258 -8.31 8.87 -5.81
C ALA A 258 -7.47 7.68 -6.29
N VAL A 259 -7.92 6.44 -6.02
CA VAL A 259 -7.26 5.21 -6.48
C VAL A 259 -7.28 5.10 -8.00
N PHE A 260 -8.38 5.47 -8.66
CA PHE A 260 -8.47 5.46 -10.12
C PHE A 260 -7.48 6.43 -10.77
N ILE A 261 -7.45 7.69 -10.32
CA ILE A 261 -6.51 8.71 -10.83
C ILE A 261 -5.07 8.25 -10.60
N PHE A 262 -4.76 7.71 -9.41
CA PHE A 262 -3.44 7.18 -9.11
C PHE A 262 -3.08 5.97 -9.99
N GLY A 263 -4.04 5.07 -10.23
CA GLY A 263 -3.87 3.93 -11.13
C GLY A 263 -3.57 4.33 -12.57
N VAL A 264 -4.28 5.34 -13.09
CA VAL A 264 -4.01 5.92 -14.42
C VAL A 264 -2.60 6.52 -14.45
N PHE A 265 -2.20 7.28 -13.43
CA PHE A 265 -0.85 7.82 -13.33
C PHE A 265 0.21 6.70 -13.34
N CYS A 266 0.04 5.66 -12.52
CA CYS A 266 0.93 4.49 -12.49
C CYS A 266 1.00 3.77 -13.85
N TYR A 267 -0.13 3.62 -14.53
CA TYR A 267 -0.19 3.04 -15.88
C TYR A 267 0.63 3.85 -16.89
N LEU A 268 0.54 5.18 -16.85
CA LEU A 268 1.34 6.06 -17.72
C LEU A 268 2.83 5.95 -17.41
N ILE A 269 3.22 5.85 -16.14
CA ILE A 269 4.62 5.63 -15.74
C ILE A 269 5.14 4.29 -16.27
N MET A 270 4.35 3.22 -16.19
CA MET A 270 4.73 1.93 -16.76
C MET A 270 4.98 2.04 -18.26
N LYS A 271 4.03 2.65 -19.01
CA LYS A 271 4.15 2.85 -20.45
C LYS A 271 5.36 3.68 -20.86
N TRP A 272 5.66 4.74 -20.10
CA TRP A 272 6.83 5.57 -20.34
C TRP A 272 8.14 4.84 -20.05
N THR A 273 8.15 3.96 -19.04
CA THR A 273 9.34 3.18 -18.68
C THR A 273 9.63 2.10 -19.73
N GLU A 274 8.59 1.42 -20.26
CA GLU A 274 8.70 0.46 -21.37
C GLU A 274 9.26 1.12 -22.64
N ALA A 275 8.71 2.27 -23.04
CA ALA A 275 9.16 2.96 -24.25
C ALA A 275 10.63 3.39 -24.19
N ARG A 276 11.12 3.76 -22.99
CA ARG A 276 12.50 4.21 -22.80
C ARG A 276 13.50 3.06 -22.74
N SER A 277 13.08 1.86 -22.31
CA SER A 277 13.95 0.68 -22.37
C SER A 277 14.17 0.21 -23.80
N ASP A 278 13.14 0.31 -24.65
CA ASP A 278 13.24 -0.11 -26.06
C ASP A 278 14.21 0.81 -26.84
N ASP A 279 14.08 2.14 -26.67
CA ASP A 279 14.93 3.16 -27.31
C ASP A 279 16.43 3.00 -26.94
N SER A 280 16.73 2.76 -25.66
CA SER A 280 18.12 2.52 -25.22
C SER A 280 18.70 1.21 -25.74
N SER A 281 17.87 0.23 -26.07
CA SER A 281 18.36 -1.03 -26.65
C SER A 281 18.68 -0.88 -28.13
N GLU A 282 17.91 -0.08 -28.88
CA GLU A 282 18.17 0.20 -30.29
C GLU A 282 19.44 1.06 -30.47
N GLU A 283 19.67 2.08 -29.62
CA GLU A 283 20.90 2.89 -29.65
C GLU A 283 22.18 2.07 -29.35
N ASP A 284 22.11 1.09 -28.43
CA ASP A 284 23.25 0.20 -28.13
C ASP A 284 23.57 -0.75 -29.31
N TRP A 285 22.54 -1.28 -29.99
CA TRP A 285 22.73 -2.12 -31.19
C TRP A 285 23.36 -1.34 -32.34
N ASP A 286 22.92 -0.10 -32.57
CA ASP A 286 23.46 0.75 -33.63
C ASP A 286 24.93 1.11 -33.37
N ASN A 287 25.28 1.51 -32.13
CA ASN A 287 26.67 1.79 -31.75
C ASN A 287 27.58 0.56 -31.83
N GLU A 288 27.12 -0.62 -31.37
CA GLU A 288 27.93 -1.84 -31.42
C GLU A 288 28.14 -2.32 -32.87
N SER A 289 27.17 -2.05 -33.76
CA SER A 289 27.30 -2.32 -35.20
C SER A 289 28.26 -1.35 -35.92
N GLU A 290 28.30 -0.07 -35.55
CA GLU A 290 29.27 0.90 -36.07
C GLU A 290 30.70 0.63 -35.57
N ASP A 291 30.88 0.24 -34.30
CA ASP A 291 32.21 -0.11 -33.75
C ASP A 291 32.75 -1.41 -34.37
N THR A 292 31.90 -2.41 -34.63
CA THR A 292 32.33 -3.62 -35.35
C THR A 292 32.70 -3.33 -36.80
N LEU A 293 31.92 -2.51 -37.51
CA LEU A 293 32.22 -2.09 -38.89
C LEU A 293 33.50 -1.25 -38.98
N THR A 294 33.73 -0.31 -38.05
CA THR A 294 34.95 0.51 -38.04
C THR A 294 36.20 -0.28 -37.64
N SER A 295 36.07 -1.32 -36.81
CA SER A 295 37.17 -2.23 -36.49
C SER A 295 37.59 -3.13 -37.66
N GLU A 296 36.64 -3.51 -38.54
CA GLU A 296 36.93 -4.29 -39.76
C GLU A 296 37.48 -3.43 -40.91
N ILE A 297 37.21 -2.12 -40.91
CA ILE A 297 37.64 -1.17 -41.95
C ILE A 297 38.92 -0.40 -41.53
N GLY A 298 39.44 -0.66 -40.33
CA GLY A 298 40.74 -0.17 -39.83
C GLY A 298 41.92 -0.77 -40.60
N LEU A 299 42.08 -0.31 -41.84
CA LEU A 299 43.24 -0.52 -42.69
C LEU A 299 44.50 -0.04 -41.96
N GLU A 300 45.50 -0.92 -41.95
CA GLU A 300 46.91 -0.59 -41.90
C GLU A 300 47.17 0.67 -42.76
N GLU A 301 47.51 1.80 -42.13
CA GLU A 301 48.29 2.82 -42.84
C GLU A 301 49.78 2.57 -42.58
N PRO A 302 50.62 2.58 -43.64
CA PRO A 302 52.04 2.18 -43.60
C PRO A 302 52.97 3.18 -42.91
#